data_AF-A0A442NKV6-F1
#
_entry.id   AF-A0A442NKV6-F1
#
_cell.length_a   1.000
_cell.length_b   1.000
_cell.length_c   1.000
_cell.angle_alpha   90.00
_cell.angle_beta   90.00
_cell.angle_gamma   90.00
#
_symmetry.space_group_name_H-M   'P 1'
#
loop_
_entity.id
_entity.type
_entity.pdbx_description
1 polymer ?
#
loop_
_entity_poly.entity_id
_entity_poly.type
_entity_poly.pdbx_seq_one_letter_code
_entity_poly.pdbx_strand_id
1 'polypeptide(L)'
;MAAAGVRPFVVQETNLAGAPCLGVCGWLLCHHRGKRDASSSPPAKPQAAIEPFDGKLFIQAVDDLRVGNRKIVLCGVAFTKSQSLRAIVTDAARRDYQGLALTCKPVGMGTPCDGNVATKFGDAIVVQFLTSDGADFGRQLAENGILCGQPAQADSTYRSCLSGS
;
A
#
# COMPACT_ATOMS: atom_id res chain seq x y z
N MET A 1 16.35 26.99 6.87
CA MET A 1 15.20 26.05 6.83
C MET A 1 15.09 25.49 5.42
N ALA A 2 15.29 24.18 5.23
CA ALA A 2 15.17 23.53 3.92
C ALA A 2 14.11 22.43 4.00
N ALA A 3 13.05 22.59 3.21
CA ALA A 3 11.99 21.60 3.05
C ALA A 3 12.50 20.47 2.15
N ALA A 4 12.61 19.25 2.70
CA ALA A 4 12.94 18.07 1.93
C ALA A 4 11.68 17.59 1.18
N GLY A 5 11.75 17.67 -0.15
CA GLY A 5 10.67 17.32 -1.06
C GLY A 5 10.28 15.85 -0.98
N VAL A 6 8.97 15.61 -0.96
CA VAL A 6 8.34 14.32 -1.20
C VAL A 6 8.57 13.97 -2.66
N ARG A 7 9.29 12.86 -2.92
CA ARG A 7 9.47 12.34 -4.29
C ARG A 7 8.17 11.64 -4.71
N PRO A 8 7.54 12.02 -5.83
CA PRO A 8 6.49 11.20 -6.41
C PRO A 8 7.11 9.90 -6.96
N PHE A 9 6.42 8.80 -6.71
CA PHE A 9 6.70 7.48 -7.26
C PHE A 9 6.44 7.57 -8.78
N VAL A 10 7.49 7.84 -9.55
CA VAL A 10 7.45 7.85 -11.02
C VAL A 10 7.32 6.41 -11.51
N VAL A 11 6.21 6.14 -12.19
CA VAL A 11 6.04 4.93 -13.01
C VAL A 11 7.04 5.00 -14.15
N GLN A 12 7.91 4.00 -14.21
CA GLN A 12 8.96 3.84 -15.21
C GLN A 12 8.36 3.22 -16.48
N GLU A 13 8.06 4.04 -17.49
CA GLU A 13 7.88 3.54 -18.87
C GLU A 13 9.25 3.50 -19.57
N THR A 14 9.74 2.29 -19.77
CA THR A 14 10.93 2.00 -20.58
C THR A 14 10.54 1.39 -21.92
N ASN A 15 11.28 1.80 -22.96
CA ASN A 15 11.36 1.32 -24.36
C ASN A 15 10.48 2.12 -25.33
N LEU A 16 10.98 3.11 -26.07
CA LEU A 16 12.18 3.20 -26.93
C LEU A 16 12.13 2.28 -28.17
N ALA A 17 11.98 2.95 -29.32
CA ALA A 17 12.64 2.72 -30.61
C ALA A 17 11.96 1.88 -31.73
N GLY A 18 11.69 2.60 -32.84
CA GLY A 18 11.82 2.17 -34.25
C GLY A 18 10.57 1.54 -34.87
N ALA A 19 10.14 1.80 -36.11
CA ALA A 19 10.61 2.57 -37.27
C ALA A 19 9.48 2.49 -38.36
N PRO A 20 9.56 3.21 -39.50
CA PRO A 20 8.39 3.79 -40.19
C PRO A 20 7.77 2.95 -41.32
N CYS A 21 6.54 3.37 -41.69
CA CYS A 21 5.81 3.29 -42.96
C CYS A 21 6.35 2.40 -44.09
N LEU A 22 5.48 1.60 -44.73
CA LEU A 22 5.32 1.49 -46.20
C LEU A 22 4.18 0.51 -46.59
N GLY A 23 3.37 0.90 -47.59
CA GLY A 23 2.35 0.08 -48.28
C GLY A 23 0.92 0.50 -47.92
N VAL A 24 0.26 1.48 -48.55
CA VAL A 24 -0.23 1.54 -49.95
C VAL A 24 -1.07 0.31 -50.35
N CYS A 25 -2.38 0.36 -50.08
CA CYS A 25 -3.47 0.14 -51.05
C CYS A 25 -4.80 -0.05 -50.31
N GLY A 26 -5.82 0.73 -50.67
CA GLY A 26 -7.22 0.44 -50.30
C GLY A 26 -8.00 1.58 -49.67
N TRP A 27 -8.01 2.77 -50.27
CA TRP A 27 -9.10 3.71 -50.09
C TRP A 27 -10.38 3.12 -50.72
N LEU A 28 -11.40 2.82 -49.92
CA LEU A 28 -12.81 3.15 -50.21
C LEU A 28 -13.72 2.85 -48.99
N LEU A 29 -14.24 3.93 -48.41
CA LEU A 29 -15.44 4.08 -47.57
C LEU A 29 -15.52 3.35 -46.21
N CYS A 30 -15.12 4.06 -45.14
CA CYS A 30 -15.85 4.12 -43.86
C CYS A 30 -15.62 5.48 -43.20
N HIS A 31 -16.38 6.50 -43.62
CA HIS A 31 -16.39 7.81 -42.96
C HIS A 31 -17.43 7.83 -41.82
N HIS A 32 -16.93 8.11 -40.61
CA HIS A 32 -17.59 8.65 -39.42
C HIS A 32 -18.69 7.86 -38.69
N ARG A 33 -18.34 7.35 -37.50
CA ARG A 33 -18.72 7.99 -36.22
C ARG A 33 -17.96 7.35 -35.07
N GLY A 34 -17.35 8.19 -34.24
CA GLY A 34 -16.48 7.79 -33.16
C GLY A 34 -17.12 6.82 -32.17
N LYS A 35 -16.33 5.82 -31.78
CA LYS A 35 -16.45 5.15 -30.49
C LYS A 35 -15.03 4.98 -29.98
N ARG A 36 -14.75 5.68 -28.89
CA ARG A 36 -13.53 5.59 -28.10
C ARG A 36 -13.16 4.12 -27.97
N ASP A 37 -12.00 3.74 -28.48
CA ASP A 37 -11.41 2.43 -28.24
C ASP A 37 -11.27 2.29 -26.72
N ALA A 38 -12.16 1.50 -26.14
CA ALA A 38 -11.99 0.96 -24.82
C ALA A 38 -10.74 0.10 -24.90
N SER A 39 -9.62 0.69 -24.48
CA SER A 39 -8.36 0.02 -24.22
C SER A 39 -8.69 -1.18 -23.32
N SER A 40 -8.85 -2.33 -23.97
CA SER A 40 -9.10 -3.60 -23.34
C SER A 40 -7.74 -4.05 -22.86
N SER A 41 -7.28 -3.42 -21.78
CA SER A 41 -6.15 -3.95 -21.03
C SER A 41 -6.50 -5.41 -20.73
N PRO A 42 -5.64 -6.38 -21.08
CA PRO A 42 -5.91 -7.78 -20.73
C PRO A 42 -6.18 -7.81 -19.22
N PRO A 43 -7.22 -8.55 -18.76
CA PRO A 43 -7.54 -8.60 -17.35
C PRO A 43 -6.27 -8.96 -16.61
N ALA A 44 -5.84 -8.09 -15.69
CA ALA A 44 -4.69 -8.31 -14.86
C ALA A 44 -4.82 -9.73 -14.32
N LYS A 45 -3.87 -10.60 -14.70
CA LYS A 45 -3.82 -12.00 -14.28
C LYS A 45 -4.13 -12.02 -12.79
N PRO A 46 -5.11 -12.82 -12.30
CA PRO A 46 -5.43 -12.86 -10.88
C PRO A 46 -4.13 -13.15 -10.14
N GLN A 47 -3.57 -12.14 -9.49
CA GLN A 47 -2.46 -12.35 -8.58
C GLN A 47 -3.02 -13.32 -7.55
N ALA A 48 -2.35 -14.46 -7.37
CA ALA A 48 -2.80 -15.48 -6.44
C ALA A 48 -3.19 -14.81 -5.12
N ALA A 49 -4.49 -14.90 -4.78
CA ALA A 49 -5.02 -14.23 -3.62
C ALA A 49 -4.29 -14.79 -2.40
N ILE A 50 -3.61 -13.90 -1.68
CA ILE A 50 -2.95 -14.29 -0.44
C ILE A 50 -4.09 -14.52 0.56
N GLU A 51 -4.21 -15.74 1.06
CA GLU A 51 -5.20 -16.04 2.09
C GLU A 51 -4.85 -15.34 3.41
N PRO A 52 -5.85 -15.02 4.25
CA PRO A 52 -5.62 -14.55 5.60
C PRO A 52 -4.76 -15.54 6.38
N PHE A 53 -3.92 -15.02 7.27
CA PHE A 53 -3.02 -15.84 8.08
C PHE A 53 -2.83 -15.24 9.46
N ASP A 54 -2.61 -16.10 10.45
CA ASP A 54 -2.40 -15.68 11.82
C ASP A 54 -0.92 -15.75 12.21
N GLY A 55 -0.54 -14.96 13.20
CA GLY A 55 0.73 -15.16 13.88
C GLY A 55 1.07 -14.07 14.88
N LYS A 56 2.23 -14.24 15.51
CA LYS A 56 2.73 -13.28 16.49
C LYS A 56 3.45 -12.13 15.80
N LEU A 57 3.12 -10.91 16.20
CA LEU A 57 3.77 -9.71 15.73
C LEU A 57 5.23 -9.68 16.20
N PHE A 58 6.13 -9.45 15.26
CA PHE A 58 7.52 -9.14 15.51
C PHE A 58 7.85 -7.77 14.95
N ILE A 59 8.26 -6.85 15.83
CA ILE A 59 8.59 -5.47 15.47
C ILE A 59 10.10 -5.36 15.31
N GLN A 60 10.60 -5.42 14.08
CA GLN A 60 12.01 -5.16 13.80
C GLN A 60 12.31 -3.66 13.89
N ALA A 61 11.40 -2.85 13.38
CA ALA A 61 11.31 -1.41 13.56
C ALA A 61 9.82 -0.99 13.48
N VAL A 62 9.48 0.22 13.91
CA VAL A 62 8.09 0.74 13.79
C VAL A 62 7.55 0.73 12.35
N ASP A 63 8.44 0.76 11.35
CA ASP A 63 8.18 0.69 9.92
C ASP A 63 8.62 -0.66 9.28
N ASP A 64 9.14 -1.60 10.07
CA ASP A 64 9.51 -2.96 9.65
C ASP A 64 8.87 -3.99 10.58
N LEU A 65 7.65 -4.38 10.21
CA LEU A 65 6.82 -5.31 10.94
C LEU A 65 6.87 -6.69 10.27
N ARG A 66 6.76 -7.73 11.08
CA ARG A 66 6.80 -9.12 10.62
C ARG A 66 5.80 -9.99 11.37
N VAL A 67 5.29 -10.99 10.68
CA VAL A 67 4.51 -12.09 11.28
C VAL A 67 5.06 -13.40 10.71
N GLY A 68 5.59 -14.25 11.59
CA GLY A 68 6.38 -15.40 11.16
C GLY A 68 7.62 -14.97 10.36
N ASN A 69 7.78 -15.51 9.15
CA ASN A 69 8.87 -15.16 8.23
C ASN A 69 8.50 -14.08 7.20
N ARG A 70 7.30 -13.51 7.29
CA ARG A 70 6.76 -12.59 6.29
C ARG A 70 6.98 -11.15 6.73
N LYS A 71 7.55 -10.34 5.85
CA LYS A 71 7.54 -8.89 6.01
C LYS A 71 6.17 -8.37 5.63
N ILE A 72 5.64 -7.46 6.42
CA ILE A 72 4.30 -6.91 6.24
C ILE A 72 4.33 -5.38 6.26
N VAL A 73 3.34 -4.78 5.62
CA VAL A 73 3.04 -3.36 5.70
C VAL A 73 1.58 -3.22 6.08
N LEU A 74 1.29 -2.36 7.05
CA LEU A 74 -0.09 -2.08 7.44
C LEU A 74 -0.79 -1.24 6.38
N CYS A 75 -2.00 -1.66 6.02
CA CYS A 75 -2.88 -0.90 5.15
C CYS A 75 -3.20 0.46 5.77
N GLY A 76 -2.93 1.54 5.03
CA GLY A 76 -3.50 2.87 5.29
C GLY A 76 -2.91 3.62 6.47
N VAL A 77 -1.83 3.12 7.07
CA VAL A 77 -1.09 3.81 8.12
C VAL A 77 0.41 3.75 7.86
N ALA A 78 1.13 4.81 8.20
CA ALA A 78 2.58 4.88 8.02
C ALA A 78 3.26 5.64 9.16
N PHE A 79 4.54 5.35 9.38
CA PHE A 79 5.37 6.13 10.29
C PHE A 79 5.84 7.40 9.57
N THR A 80 5.39 8.58 10.01
CA THR A 80 5.73 9.87 9.39
C THR A 80 6.55 10.79 10.30
N LYS A 81 6.88 10.34 11.51
CA LYS A 81 7.73 11.10 12.44
C LYS A 81 9.19 11.11 11.97
N SER A 82 9.99 11.99 12.57
CA SER A 82 11.42 12.10 12.23
C SER A 82 12.18 10.81 12.51
N GLN A 83 13.22 10.56 11.72
CA GLN A 83 14.09 9.40 11.88
C GLN A 83 14.75 9.33 13.27
N SER A 84 15.02 10.48 13.88
CA SER A 84 15.54 10.58 15.25
C SER A 84 14.63 9.95 16.31
N LEU A 85 13.31 9.99 16.09
CA LEU A 85 12.32 9.39 17.01
C LEU A 85 12.06 7.91 16.73
N ARG A 86 12.53 7.39 15.61
CA ARG A 86 12.24 6.01 15.16
C ARG A 86 12.66 4.96 16.19
N ALA A 87 13.84 5.11 16.80
CA ALA A 87 14.34 4.17 17.82
C ALA A 87 13.45 4.19 19.07
N ILE A 88 13.14 5.38 19.59
CA ILE A 88 12.32 5.57 20.79
C ILE A 88 10.91 5.00 20.57
N VAL A 89 10.29 5.29 19.41
CA VAL A 89 8.95 4.78 19.09
C VAL A 89 8.98 3.26 18.86
N THR A 90 10.04 2.73 18.25
CA THR A 90 10.21 1.28 18.09
C THR A 90 10.28 0.57 19.43
N ASP A 91 11.07 1.09 20.38
CA ASP A 91 11.19 0.49 21.71
C ASP A 91 9.88 0.56 22.50
N ALA A 92 9.15 1.67 22.39
CA ALA A 92 7.81 1.77 22.98
C ALA A 92 6.84 0.75 22.36
N ALA A 93 6.76 0.69 21.03
CA ALA A 93 5.88 -0.25 20.34
C ALA A 93 6.24 -1.71 20.66
N ARG A 94 7.52 -2.03 20.83
CA ARG A 94 7.96 -3.36 21.26
C ARG A 94 7.49 -3.71 22.66
N ARG A 95 7.56 -2.78 23.61
CA ARG A 95 7.11 -3.04 24.99
C ARG A 95 5.61 -3.36 25.03
N ASP A 96 4.83 -2.69 24.20
CA ASP A 96 3.37 -2.75 24.27
C ASP A 96 2.77 -3.84 23.37
N TYR A 97 3.37 -4.12 22.20
CA TYR A 97 2.73 -4.94 21.16
C TYR A 97 3.58 -6.13 20.67
N GLN A 98 4.83 -6.27 21.11
CA GLN A 98 5.67 -7.39 20.69
C GLN A 98 5.03 -8.73 21.08
N GLY A 99 4.98 -9.67 20.14
CA GLY A 99 4.47 -11.02 20.37
C GLY A 99 2.94 -11.11 20.39
N LEU A 100 2.22 -10.00 20.17
CA LEU A 100 0.76 -9.98 20.10
C LEU A 100 0.28 -10.89 18.96
N ALA A 101 -0.71 -11.74 19.24
CA ALA A 101 -1.32 -12.58 18.22
C ALA A 101 -2.30 -11.76 17.38
N LEU A 102 -2.09 -11.74 16.08
CA LEU A 102 -2.89 -10.98 15.13
C LEU A 102 -3.34 -11.88 13.99
N THR A 103 -4.54 -11.59 13.49
CA THR A 103 -5.04 -12.11 12.22
C THR A 103 -4.71 -11.11 11.12
N CYS A 104 -3.97 -11.57 10.13
CA CYS A 104 -3.48 -10.78 9.01
C CYS A 104 -4.43 -10.97 7.82
N LYS A 105 -5.15 -9.91 7.45
CA LYS A 105 -6.07 -9.91 6.31
C LYS A 105 -5.46 -9.13 5.15
N PRO A 106 -5.03 -9.78 4.06
CA PRO A 106 -4.48 -9.10 2.90
C PRO A 106 -5.51 -8.16 2.24
N VAL A 107 -5.01 -7.09 1.63
CA VAL A 107 -5.86 -6.19 0.82
C VAL A 107 -6.46 -6.95 -0.38
N GLY A 108 -7.66 -6.56 -0.80
CA GLY A 108 -8.48 -7.27 -1.78
C GLY A 108 -9.51 -8.23 -1.16
N MET A 109 -9.67 -8.22 0.16
CA MET A 109 -10.57 -9.11 0.92
C MET A 109 -11.64 -8.33 1.72
N GLY A 110 -11.91 -7.08 1.38
CA GLY A 110 -12.74 -6.14 2.13
C GLY A 110 -11.94 -5.40 3.20
N THR A 111 -10.72 -4.97 2.90
CA THR A 111 -9.94 -4.08 3.78
C THR A 111 -10.17 -2.62 3.38
N PRO A 112 -9.88 -1.64 4.27
CA PRO A 112 -10.00 -0.23 3.93
C PRO A 112 -9.15 0.25 2.74
N CYS A 113 -8.13 -0.51 2.33
CA CYS A 113 -7.24 -0.13 1.23
C CYS A 113 -7.54 -0.82 -0.10
N ASP A 114 -8.63 -1.58 -0.17
CA ASP A 114 -8.97 -2.33 -1.37
C ASP A 114 -9.16 -1.40 -2.58
N GLY A 115 -8.51 -1.74 -3.70
CA GLY A 115 -8.55 -0.95 -4.93
C GLY A 115 -7.63 0.29 -4.95
N ASN A 116 -7.13 0.73 -3.78
CA ASN A 116 -6.28 1.91 -3.66
C ASN A 116 -4.79 1.56 -3.54
N VAL A 117 -4.46 0.38 -3.03
CA VAL A 117 -3.07 -0.08 -2.85
C VAL A 117 -2.82 -1.44 -3.49
N ALA A 118 -1.56 -1.69 -3.84
CA ALA A 118 -1.13 -3.01 -4.29
C ALA A 118 -1.17 -4.01 -3.12
N THR A 119 -1.37 -5.28 -3.45
CA THR A 119 -1.32 -6.40 -2.48
C THR A 119 0.07 -6.62 -1.87
N LYS A 120 1.12 -6.16 -2.55
CA LYS A 120 2.52 -6.25 -2.11
C LYS A 120 3.31 -4.99 -2.48
N PHE A 121 4.26 -4.64 -1.64
CA PHE A 121 5.30 -3.64 -1.91
C PHE A 121 6.68 -4.29 -1.77
N GLY A 122 7.33 -4.58 -2.90
CA GLY A 122 8.54 -5.41 -2.92
C GLY A 122 8.25 -6.79 -2.31
N ASP A 123 9.00 -7.15 -1.28
CA ASP A 123 8.82 -8.41 -0.55
C ASP A 123 7.77 -8.34 0.56
N ALA A 124 7.24 -7.14 0.86
CA ALA A 124 6.28 -6.95 1.93
C ALA A 124 4.83 -7.14 1.43
N ILE A 125 3.99 -7.77 2.26
CA ILE A 125 2.56 -7.97 1.98
C ILE A 125 1.77 -6.86 2.67
N VAL A 126 0.82 -6.24 1.96
CA VAL A 126 -0.06 -5.21 2.53
C VAL A 126 -1.27 -5.87 3.17
N VAL A 127 -1.49 -5.58 4.43
CA VAL A 127 -2.48 -6.28 5.27
C VAL A 127 -3.17 -5.32 6.24
N GLN A 128 -4.42 -5.62 6.55
CA GLN A 128 -5.08 -5.16 7.76
C GLN A 128 -4.81 -6.16 8.87
N PHE A 129 -4.41 -5.67 10.04
CA PHE A 129 -4.20 -6.50 11.23
C PHE A 129 -5.39 -6.39 12.16
N LEU A 130 -5.91 -7.55 12.56
CA LEU A 130 -6.99 -7.65 13.53
C LEU A 130 -6.46 -8.35 14.79
N THR A 131 -6.74 -7.80 15.95
CA THR A 131 -6.49 -8.44 17.24
C THR A 131 -7.51 -9.57 17.47
N SER A 132 -7.29 -10.39 18.51
CA SER A 132 -8.16 -11.53 18.81
C SER A 132 -9.62 -11.16 19.14
N ASP A 133 -9.86 -9.92 19.57
CA ASP A 133 -11.20 -9.33 19.78
C ASP A 133 -11.76 -8.66 18.52
N GLY A 134 -11.04 -8.73 17.39
CA GLY A 134 -11.45 -8.17 16.10
C GLY A 134 -11.18 -6.68 15.94
N ALA A 135 -10.47 -6.04 16.86
CA ALA A 135 -10.11 -4.62 16.74
C ALA A 135 -9.03 -4.41 15.65
N ASP A 136 -9.13 -3.29 14.94
CA ASP A 136 -8.17 -2.91 13.92
C ASP A 136 -6.89 -2.37 14.58
N PHE A 137 -5.80 -3.13 14.45
CA PHE A 137 -4.52 -2.78 15.04
C PHE A 137 -3.89 -1.54 14.38
N GLY A 138 -4.10 -1.34 13.08
CA GLY A 138 -3.65 -0.12 12.38
C GLY A 138 -4.35 1.12 12.92
N ARG A 139 -5.65 1.03 13.20
CA ARG A 139 -6.39 2.08 13.90
C ARG A 139 -5.85 2.34 15.29
N GLN A 140 -5.60 1.29 16.08
CA GLN A 140 -5.06 1.44 17.43
C GLN A 140 -3.70 2.17 17.43
N LEU A 141 -2.80 1.82 16.51
CA LEU A 141 -1.52 2.51 16.36
C LEU A 141 -1.68 3.97 15.94
N ALA A 142 -2.66 4.30 15.09
CA ALA A 142 -2.95 5.66 14.69
C ALA A 142 -3.56 6.50 15.82
N GLU A 143 -4.47 5.92 16.60
CA GLU A 143 -5.10 6.57 17.76
C GLU A 143 -4.11 6.85 18.88
N ASN A 144 -3.17 5.92 19.12
CA ASN A 144 -2.06 6.08 20.04
C ASN A 144 -0.94 6.99 19.48
N GLY A 145 -1.12 7.54 18.28
CA GLY A 145 -0.19 8.46 17.63
C GLY A 145 1.16 7.82 17.29
N ILE A 146 1.25 6.49 17.19
CA ILE A 146 2.47 5.77 16.81
C ILE A 146 2.65 5.85 15.29
N LEU A 147 1.59 5.54 14.56
CA LEU A 147 1.49 5.68 13.11
C LEU A 147 0.48 6.78 12.75
N CYS A 148 0.44 7.13 11.47
CA CYS A 148 -0.42 8.17 10.95
C CYS A 148 -1.24 7.62 9.78
N GLY A 149 -2.54 7.88 9.80
CA GLY A 149 -3.43 7.57 8.67
C GLY A 149 -2.92 8.15 7.35
N GLN A 150 -3.11 7.39 6.29
CA GLN A 150 -2.76 7.72 4.92
C GLN A 150 -4.04 7.82 4.07
N PRO A 151 -4.61 9.03 3.92
CA PRO A 151 -5.87 9.20 3.19
C PRO A 151 -5.83 8.76 1.73
N ALA A 152 -4.65 8.83 1.10
CA ALA A 152 -4.47 8.32 -0.26
C ALA A 152 -4.63 6.80 -0.38
N GLN A 153 -4.59 6.06 0.73
CA GLN A 153 -4.68 4.60 0.75
C GLN A 153 -6.01 4.10 1.32
N ALA A 154 -6.52 4.73 2.38
CA ALA A 154 -7.67 4.25 3.15
C ALA A 154 -8.68 5.36 3.50
N ASP A 155 -8.68 6.46 2.75
CA ASP A 155 -9.52 7.63 2.99
C ASP A 155 -9.40 8.14 4.45
N SER A 156 -10.50 8.52 5.09
CA SER A 156 -10.53 9.00 6.48
C SER A 156 -10.62 7.87 7.52
N THR A 157 -10.40 6.60 7.13
CA THR A 157 -10.57 5.43 8.02
C THR A 157 -9.65 5.49 9.25
N TYR A 158 -8.46 6.04 9.08
CA TYR A 158 -7.45 6.15 10.12
C TYR A 158 -7.14 7.62 10.41
N ARG A 159 -6.87 7.92 11.68
CA ARG A 159 -6.52 9.26 12.12
C ARG A 159 -5.19 9.69 11.49
N SER A 160 -5.24 10.70 10.61
CA SER A 160 -4.03 11.38 10.15
C SER A 160 -3.35 12.06 11.32
N CYS A 161 -2.01 12.05 11.34
CA CYS A 161 -1.28 12.91 12.26
C CYS A 161 -1.51 14.36 11.85
N LEU A 162 -1.92 15.19 12.80
CA LEU A 162 -1.93 16.63 12.60
C LEU A 162 -0.47 17.03 12.34
N SER A 163 -0.20 17.59 11.16
CA SER A 163 1.00 18.38 10.93
C SER A 163 0.87 19.62 11.82
N GLY A 164 1.27 19.49 13.08
CA GLY A 164 1.36 20.62 14.00
C GLY A 164 2.44 21.55 13.48
N SER A 165 2.03 22.63 12.84
CA SER A 165 2.82 23.80 12.51
C SER A 165 3.35 24.48 13.76
#